data_AF-A0A7X1L9Z8-F1
#
_entry.id   AF-A0A7X1L9Z8-F1
#
_cell.length_a   1.000
_cell.length_b   1.000
_cell.length_c   1.000
_cell.angle_alpha   90.00
_cell.angle_beta   90.00
_cell.angle_gamma   90.00
#
_symmetry.space_group_name_H-M   'P 1'
#
loop_
_entity.id
_entity.type
_entity.pdbx_description
1 polymer ?
#
loop_
_entity_poly.entity_id
_entity_poly.type
_entity_poly.pdbx_seq_one_letter_code
_entity_poly.pdbx_strand_id
1 'polypeptide(L)'
;MSDMMIPTIEELTKRRMESLAVSEKAIIEHPDEYREIKKIIRYIISKTVDIGDYYTIAKKLTRLLDKMTESGNQSIFYYYYKNIDPQQRGQARYFRANCMDLEQQLKCVDQLRCSKRHIRVIQ
;
A
#
# COMPACT_ATOMS: atom_id res chain seq x y z
N MET A 1 28.40 14.39 13.13
CA MET A 1 28.13 13.55 11.94
C MET A 1 27.58 12.24 12.48
N SER A 2 26.27 12.03 12.37
CA SER A 2 25.61 10.87 12.96
C SER A 2 26.01 9.62 12.19
N ASP A 3 26.66 8.66 12.86
CA ASP A 3 26.78 7.29 12.37
C ASP A 3 25.40 6.80 11.97
N MET A 4 25.16 6.65 10.66
CA MET A 4 24.00 5.93 10.16
C MET A 4 24.24 4.46 10.49
N MET A 5 23.84 4.04 11.71
CA MET A 5 23.72 2.62 12.04
C MET A 5 22.82 1.97 10.98
N ILE A 6 23.44 1.18 10.11
CA ILE A 6 22.73 0.40 9.11
C ILE A 6 21.91 -0.64 9.89
N PRO A 7 20.58 -0.68 9.74
CA PRO A 7 19.74 -1.61 10.48
C PRO A 7 20.15 -3.05 10.19
N THR A 8 20.12 -3.90 11.22
CA THR A 8 20.35 -5.34 11.02
C THR A 8 19.19 -5.98 10.27
N ILE A 9 19.42 -7.15 9.67
CA ILE A 9 18.35 -7.92 9.01
C ILE A 9 17.21 -8.24 9.98
N GLU A 10 17.54 -8.52 11.25
CA GLU A 10 16.56 -8.79 12.30
C GLU A 10 15.68 -7.57 12.59
N GLU A 11 16.27 -6.38 12.69
CA GLU A 11 15.53 -5.13 12.89
C GLU A 11 14.61 -4.82 11.71
N LEU A 12 15.09 -5.01 10.48
CA LEU A 12 14.27 -4.83 9.27
C LEU A 12 13.11 -5.82 9.23
N THR A 13 13.36 -7.06 9.63
CA THR A 13 12.32 -8.10 9.71
C THR A 13 11.28 -7.75 10.75
N LYS A 14 11.69 -7.29 11.93
CA LYS A 14 10.78 -6.82 12.99
C LYS A 14 9.92 -5.65 12.53
N ARG A 15 10.53 -4.61 11.95
CA ARG A 15 9.81 -3.45 11.41
C ARG A 15 8.83 -3.85 10.31
N ARG A 16 9.20 -4.81 9.46
CA ARG A 16 8.31 -5.35 8.42
C ARG A 16 7.10 -6.04 9.04
N MET A 17 7.28 -6.87 10.07
CA MET A 17 6.16 -7.54 10.75
C MET A 17 5.22 -6.54 11.42
N GLU A 18 5.76 -5.52 12.10
CA GLU A 18 4.99 -4.44 12.70
C GLU A 18 4.17 -3.70 11.63
N SER A 19 4.81 -3.33 10.52
CA SER A 19 4.13 -2.67 9.40
C SER A 19 2.98 -3.51 8.83
N LEU A 20 3.19 -4.82 8.66
CA LEU A 20 2.14 -5.73 8.19
C LEU A 20 1.00 -5.88 9.19
N ALA A 21 1.29 -5.87 10.50
CA ALA A 21 0.26 -5.94 11.55
C ALA A 21 -0.60 -4.67 11.58
N VAL A 22 -0.01 -3.48 11.49
CA VAL A 22 -0.75 -2.21 11.39
C VAL A 22 -1.57 -2.17 10.09
N SER A 23 -1.02 -2.69 9.00
CA SER A 23 -1.74 -2.79 7.72
C SER A 23 -2.93 -3.74 7.80
N GLU A 24 -2.79 -4.88 8.50
CA GLU A 24 -3.91 -5.78 8.77
C GLU A 24 -5.02 -5.08 9.56
N LYS A 25 -4.66 -4.32 10.61
CA LYS A 25 -5.62 -3.52 11.38
C LYS A 25 -6.40 -2.54 10.50
N ALA A 26 -5.69 -1.78 9.64
CA ALA A 26 -6.33 -0.85 8.71
C ALA A 26 -7.33 -1.52 7.77
N ILE A 27 -7.04 -2.75 7.32
CA ILE A 27 -7.96 -3.52 6.46
C ILE A 27 -9.21 -3.99 7.22
N ILE A 28 -9.09 -4.28 8.52
CA ILE A 28 -10.25 -4.65 9.34
C ILE A 28 -11.16 -3.42 9.54
N GLU A 29 -10.57 -2.25 9.79
CA GLU A 29 -11.29 -1.00 10.04
C GLU A 29 -11.92 -0.41 8.76
N HIS A 30 -11.25 -0.57 7.61
CA HIS A 30 -11.65 0.01 6.33
C HIS A 30 -11.69 -1.04 5.19
N PRO A 31 -12.56 -2.05 5.27
CA PRO A 31 -12.58 -3.16 4.31
C PRO A 31 -13.01 -2.74 2.89
N ASP A 32 -13.88 -1.73 2.78
CA ASP A 32 -14.39 -1.27 1.48
C ASP A 32 -13.37 -0.40 0.75
N GLU A 33 -12.66 0.48 1.46
CA GLU A 33 -11.51 1.20 0.95
C GLU A 33 -10.45 0.23 0.42
N TYR A 34 -10.13 -0.82 1.18
CA TYR A 34 -9.17 -1.84 0.76
C TYR A 34 -9.59 -2.55 -0.54
N ARG A 35 -10.86 -2.92 -0.67
CA ARG A 35 -11.41 -3.53 -1.90
C ARG A 35 -11.32 -2.57 -3.09
N GLU A 36 -11.64 -1.29 -2.89
CA GLU A 36 -11.59 -0.29 -3.95
C GLU A 36 -10.15 0.03 -4.38
N ILE A 37 -9.20 0.08 -3.44
CA ILE A 37 -7.76 0.21 -3.73
C ILE A 37 -7.32 -0.92 -4.67
N LYS A 38 -7.66 -2.18 -4.36
CA LYS A 38 -7.31 -3.32 -5.23
C LYS A 38 -7.90 -3.20 -6.62
N LYS A 39 -9.15 -2.73 -6.76
CA LYS A 39 -9.78 -2.54 -8.07
C LYS A 39 -9.05 -1.48 -8.89
N ILE A 40 -8.74 -0.33 -8.29
CA ILE A 40 -8.02 0.76 -8.95
C ILE A 40 -6.62 0.32 -9.38
N ILE A 41 -5.88 -0.35 -8.51
CA ILE A 41 -4.54 -0.88 -8.84
C ILE A 41 -4.61 -1.85 -10.01
N ARG A 42 -5.53 -2.81 -9.98
CA ARG A 42 -5.71 -3.77 -11.09
C ARG A 42 -6.07 -3.06 -12.40
N TYR A 43 -6.92 -2.03 -12.35
CA TYR A 43 -7.23 -1.19 -13.50
C TYR A 43 -5.98 -0.51 -14.07
N ILE A 44 -5.18 0.13 -13.20
CA ILE A 44 -3.94 0.83 -13.59
C ILE A 44 -2.94 -0.16 -14.17
N ILE A 45 -2.79 -1.36 -13.61
CA ILE A 45 -1.85 -2.37 -14.08
C ILE A 45 -2.33 -3.01 -15.39
N SER A 46 -3.62 -3.27 -15.55
CA SER A 46 -4.15 -3.96 -16.75
C SER A 46 -4.30 -3.06 -17.97
N LYS A 47 -4.46 -1.75 -17.80
CA LYS A 47 -4.69 -0.80 -18.90
C LYS A 47 -3.56 0.22 -19.04
N THR A 48 -3.43 0.80 -20.23
CA THR A 48 -2.70 2.06 -20.41
C THR A 48 -3.55 3.17 -19.83
N VAL A 49 -3.02 3.84 -18.80
CA VAL A 49 -3.64 5.03 -18.23
C VAL A 49 -3.21 6.21 -19.08
N ASP A 50 -4.18 6.93 -19.64
CA ASP A 50 -3.91 8.20 -20.33
C ASP A 50 -3.31 9.20 -19.32
N ILE A 51 -2.36 10.01 -19.77
CA ILE A 51 -1.76 11.05 -18.94
C ILE A 51 -2.81 12.10 -18.49
N GLY A 52 -3.87 12.31 -19.28
CA GLY A 52 -5.01 13.16 -18.89
C GLY A 52 -5.79 12.61 -17.70
N ASP A 53 -5.87 11.28 -17.58
CA ASP A 53 -6.61 10.61 -16.49
C ASP A 53 -5.73 10.34 -15.26
N TYR A 54 -4.41 10.40 -15.41
CA TYR A 54 -3.44 10.12 -14.34
C TYR A 54 -3.76 10.88 -13.06
N TYR A 55 -3.92 12.20 -13.14
CA TYR A 55 -4.08 13.04 -11.95
C TYR A 55 -5.35 12.69 -11.19
N THR A 56 -6.45 12.47 -11.91
CA THR A 56 -7.75 12.10 -11.33
C THR A 56 -7.67 10.74 -10.64
N ILE A 57 -7.08 9.75 -11.30
CA ILE A 57 -6.94 8.40 -10.74
C ILE A 57 -5.98 8.39 -9.55
N ALA A 58 -4.85 9.09 -9.65
CA ALA A 58 -3.88 9.22 -8.57
C ALA A 58 -4.52 9.88 -7.34
N LYS A 59 -5.26 10.99 -7.50
CA LYS A 59 -6.00 11.60 -6.39
C LYS A 59 -7.03 10.67 -5.75
N LYS A 60 -7.79 9.94 -6.57
CA LYS A 60 -8.75 8.96 -6.04
C LYS A 60 -8.07 7.89 -5.20
N LEU A 61 -6.95 7.34 -5.71
CA LEU A 61 -6.16 6.33 -5.01
C LEU A 61 -5.54 6.90 -3.73
N THR A 62 -4.95 8.09 -3.79
CA THR A 62 -4.38 8.80 -2.64
C THR A 62 -5.40 9.00 -1.54
N ARG A 63 -6.63 9.43 -1.84
CA ARG A 63 -7.68 9.61 -0.82
C ARG A 63 -8.03 8.30 -0.11
N LEU A 64 -8.04 7.19 -0.83
CA LEU A 64 -8.28 5.87 -0.23
C LEU A 64 -7.09 5.46 0.64
N LEU A 65 -5.87 5.67 0.16
CA LEU A 65 -4.66 5.37 0.93
C LEU A 65 -4.57 6.20 2.21
N ASP A 66 -4.93 7.48 2.15
CA ASP A 66 -4.96 8.41 3.29
C ASP A 66 -5.88 7.89 4.39
N LYS A 67 -7.10 7.47 4.05
CA LYS A 67 -8.01 6.80 5.00
C LYS A 67 -7.37 5.57 5.66
N MET A 68 -6.67 4.74 4.88
CA MET A 68 -5.99 3.56 5.44
C MET A 68 -4.84 3.93 6.40
N THR A 69 -4.37 5.19 6.41
CA THR A 69 -3.33 5.64 7.34
C THR A 69 -3.88 6.03 8.72
N GLU A 70 -5.20 6.23 8.86
CA GLU A 70 -5.85 6.59 10.14
C GLU A 70 -5.56 5.55 11.24
N SER A 71 -5.42 4.28 10.87
CA SER A 71 -5.07 3.18 11.78
C SER A 71 -3.60 3.17 12.22
N GLY A 72 -2.73 3.97 11.57
CA GLY A 72 -1.33 4.16 11.95
C GLY A 72 -0.38 4.41 10.76
N ASN A 73 0.57 5.34 10.98
CA ASN A 73 1.59 5.74 9.99
C ASN A 73 2.69 4.69 9.73
N GLN A 74 2.69 3.59 10.47
CA GLN A 74 3.62 2.47 10.26
C GLN A 74 3.11 1.46 9.22
N SER A 75 1.87 1.61 8.74
CA SER A 75 1.31 0.74 7.70
C SER A 75 2.01 0.91 6.35
N ILE A 76 1.90 -0.11 5.49
CA ILE A 76 2.36 -0.01 4.09
C ILE A 76 1.63 1.13 3.36
N PHE A 77 0.38 1.41 3.74
CA PHE A 77 -0.46 2.43 3.10
C PHE A 77 0.14 3.83 3.25
N TYR A 78 0.76 4.13 4.39
CA TYR A 78 1.43 5.42 4.62
C TYR A 78 2.59 5.65 3.64
N TYR A 79 3.38 4.63 3.34
CA TYR A 79 4.45 4.72 2.36
C TYR A 79 3.88 5.07 0.97
N TYR A 80 2.87 4.34 0.52
CA TYR A 80 2.31 4.55 -0.81
C TYR A 80 1.51 5.84 -0.92
N TYR A 81 0.81 6.26 0.13
CA TYR A 81 0.15 7.55 0.20
C TYR A 81 1.12 8.68 -0.20
N LYS A 82 2.29 8.74 0.45
CA LYS A 82 3.31 9.76 0.15
C LYS A 82 3.90 9.66 -1.26
N ASN A 83 4.11 8.45 -1.75
CA ASN A 83 4.80 8.19 -3.02
C ASN A 83 3.87 8.14 -4.24
N ILE A 84 2.55 8.09 -4.03
CA ILE A 84 1.55 8.11 -5.09
C ILE A 84 0.91 9.51 -5.22
N ASP A 85 0.74 10.23 -4.12
CA ASP A 85 0.14 11.56 -4.12
C ASP A 85 0.94 12.56 -4.99
N PRO A 86 0.35 13.07 -6.09
CA PRO A 86 0.99 14.09 -6.93
C PRO A 86 1.30 15.39 -6.20
N GLN A 87 0.64 15.67 -5.07
CA GLN A 87 0.88 16.85 -4.23
C GLN A 87 2.04 16.64 -3.23
N GLN A 88 2.58 15.42 -3.16
CA GLN A 88 3.70 15.08 -2.28
C GLN A 88 4.91 14.62 -3.10
N ARG A 89 5.24 13.32 -3.07
CA ARG A 89 6.39 12.73 -3.78
C ARG A 89 5.97 11.98 -5.05
N GLY A 90 4.67 11.91 -5.33
CA GLY A 90 4.13 11.23 -6.50
C GLY A 90 4.57 11.88 -7.79
N GLN A 91 5.15 11.07 -8.68
CA GLN A 91 5.51 11.49 -10.04
C GLN A 91 4.85 10.54 -11.03
N ALA A 92 4.28 11.09 -12.12
CA ALA A 92 3.57 10.32 -13.13
C ALA A 92 4.40 9.14 -13.68
N ARG A 93 5.69 9.37 -13.93
CA ARG A 93 6.62 8.34 -14.44
C ARG A 93 6.80 7.13 -13.50
N TYR A 94 6.59 7.30 -12.20
CA TYR A 94 6.72 6.22 -11.21
C TYR A 94 5.37 5.65 -10.76
N PHE A 95 4.25 6.26 -11.18
CA PHE A 95 2.93 5.90 -10.69
C PHE A 95 2.58 4.42 -10.92
N ARG A 96 2.80 3.93 -12.15
CA ARG A 96 2.53 2.52 -12.48
C ARG A 96 3.44 1.57 -11.70
N ALA A 97 4.71 1.90 -11.56
CA ALA A 97 5.66 1.10 -10.79
C ALA A 97 5.26 1.05 -9.30
N ASN A 98 4.87 2.18 -8.72
CA ASN A 98 4.36 2.25 -7.35
C ASN A 98 3.07 1.44 -7.17
N CYS A 99 2.19 1.41 -8.16
CA CYS A 99 0.98 0.58 -8.12
C CYS A 99 1.30 -0.92 -8.21
N MET A 100 2.28 -1.33 -9.01
CA MET A 100 2.72 -2.73 -9.10
C MET A 100 3.36 -3.19 -7.79
N ASP A 101 4.22 -2.37 -7.20
CA ASP A 101 4.84 -2.66 -5.92
C ASP A 101 3.79 -2.72 -4.79
N LEU A 102 2.85 -1.75 -4.76
CA LEU A 102 1.73 -1.79 -3.83
C LEU A 102 0.92 -3.08 -4.00
N GLU A 103 0.59 -3.52 -5.23
CA GLU A 103 -0.10 -4.79 -5.45
C GLU A 103 0.63 -5.97 -4.78
N GLN A 104 1.96 -6.01 -4.91
CA GLN A 104 2.78 -7.04 -4.30
C GLN A 104 2.73 -6.98 -2.77
N GLN A 105 2.80 -5.78 -2.17
CA GLN A 105 2.66 -5.65 -0.73
C GLN A 105 1.26 -6.05 -0.24
N LEU A 106 0.20 -5.74 -0.99
CA LEU A 106 -1.16 -6.18 -0.64
C LEU A 106 -1.28 -7.71 -0.65
N LYS A 107 -0.63 -8.40 -1.59
CA LYS A 107 -0.56 -9.88 -1.59
C LYS A 107 0.15 -10.40 -0.35
N CYS A 108 1.25 -9.77 0.09
CA CYS A 108 1.94 -10.16 1.32
C CYS A 108 1.04 -10.00 2.57
N VAL A 109 0.28 -8.91 2.66
CA VAL A 109 -0.66 -8.71 3.76
C VAL A 109 -1.78 -9.76 3.73
N ASP A 110 -2.32 -10.07 2.55
CA ASP A 110 -3.34 -11.11 2.41
C ASP A 110 -2.81 -12.50 2.81
N GLN A 111 -1.58 -12.84 2.42
CA GLN A 111 -0.93 -14.10 2.83
C GLN A 111 -0.77 -14.18 4.35
N LEU A 112 -0.34 -13.10 4.99
CA LEU A 112 -0.24 -13.04 6.46
C LEU A 112 -1.61 -13.22 7.13
N ARG A 113 -2.66 -12.60 6.58
CA ARG A 113 -4.03 -12.74 7.10
C ARG A 113 -4.52 -14.18 6.99
N CYS A 114 -4.23 -14.84 5.87
CA CYS A 114 -4.59 -16.25 5.65
C CYS A 114 -3.85 -17.17 6.63
N SER A 115 -2.54 -16.96 6.84
CA SER A 115 -1.74 -17.79 7.75
C SER A 115 -2.14 -17.62 9.22
N LYS A 116 -2.45 -16.39 9.66
CA LYS A 116 -2.88 -16.14 11.05
C LYS A 116 -4.28 -16.67 11.37
N ARG A 117 -5.22 -16.53 10.43
CA ARG A 117 -6.64 -16.77 10.71
C ARG A 117 -7.14 -18.15 10.28
N HIS A 118 -6.29 -18.99 9.67
CA HIS A 118 -6.69 -20.26 9.07
C HIS A 118 -7.89 -20.11 8.09
N ILE A 119 -8.08 -18.93 7.52
CA ILE A 119 -9.20 -18.67 6.61
C ILE A 119 -8.83 -19.23 5.24
N ARG A 120 -9.58 -20.23 4.77
CA ARG A 120 -9.53 -20.66 3.37
C ARG A 120 -10.19 -19.59 2.50
N VAL A 121 -9.45 -19.06 1.54
CA VAL A 121 -10.04 -18.31 0.42
C VAL A 121 -10.79 -19.33 -0.44
N ILE A 122 -12.12 -19.23 -0.48
CA ILE A 122 -12.94 -19.97 -1.45
C ILE A 122 -12.89 -19.17 -2.75
N GLN A 123 -12.39 -19.79 -3.81
CA GLN A 123 -12.27 -19.21 -5.16
C GLN A 123 -13.61 -19.23 -5.89
#